data_AF-A0A9P5A7F0-F1
#
_entry.id   AF-A0A9P5A7F0-F1
#
_cell.length_a   1.000
_cell.length_b   1.000
_cell.length_c   1.000
_cell.angle_alpha   90.00
_cell.angle_beta   90.00
_cell.angle_gamma   90.00
#
_symmetry.space_group_name_H-M   'P 1'
#
loop_
_entity.id
_entity.type
_entity.pdbx_description
1 polymer ?
#
loop_
_entity_poly.entity_id
_entity_poly.type
_entity_poly.pdbx_seq_one_letter_code
_entity_poly.pdbx_strand_id
1 'polypeptide(L)'
;MFIQYTVKDIFSSQAVPLVAALVSSWIISVILYRLCFHPLSKYPGPFWARISAFPAYYHTKKQNRHIWFWQLQQKYGPTFRITPDSVLINTPTGLKTIFNNKANVKKAEYYKAYPRNIHAVTTWNTINKTVHARKRRVMNNAFSDKAMRSCEPFIQENIDRWFELVNEEIGKTQWSDSLNMARWSDHLVFDILGDLCFGK
;
A
#
# COMPACT_ATOMS: atom_id res chain seq x y z
N MET A 1 37.64 21.41 43.93
CA MET A 1 37.45 21.15 42.48
C MET A 1 37.29 19.66 42.15
N PHE A 2 37.97 18.73 42.85
CA PHE A 2 37.88 17.28 42.56
C PHE A 2 36.53 16.60 42.90
N ILE A 3 35.82 17.03 43.95
CA ILE A 3 34.58 16.37 44.40
C ILE A 3 33.40 16.57 43.42
N GLN A 4 33.39 17.67 42.66
CA GLN A 4 32.32 17.94 41.69
C GLN A 4 32.39 17.07 40.42
N TYR A 5 33.57 16.57 40.05
CA TYR A 5 33.72 15.67 38.90
C TYR A 5 33.26 14.25 39.25
N THR A 6 33.63 13.75 40.43
CA THR A 6 33.28 12.39 40.87
C THR A 6 31.77 12.19 41.04
N VAL A 7 31.03 13.19 41.53
CA VAL A 7 29.56 13.10 41.66
C VAL A 7 28.87 13.09 40.30
N LYS A 8 29.35 13.86 39.32
CA LYS A 8 28.81 13.83 37.95
C LYS A 8 29.06 12.50 37.25
N ASP A 9 30.21 11.88 37.47
CA ASP A 9 30.57 10.59 36.86
C ASP A 9 29.86 9.40 37.53
N ILE A 10 29.54 9.49 38.83
CA ILE A 10 28.74 8.48 39.52
C ILE A 10 27.25 8.57 39.12
N PHE A 11 26.71 9.79 39.01
CA PHE A 11 25.34 10.00 38.54
C PHE A 11 25.16 9.56 37.09
N SER A 12 26.14 9.79 36.21
CA SER A 12 26.09 9.29 34.83
C SER A 12 26.21 7.76 34.75
N SER A 13 27.06 7.15 35.58
CA SER A 13 27.26 5.70 35.65
C SER A 13 26.03 4.94 36.16
N GLN A 14 25.30 5.47 37.16
CA GLN A 14 24.06 4.83 37.64
C GLN A 14 22.80 5.23 36.85
N ALA A 15 22.82 6.37 36.14
CA ALA A 15 21.71 6.75 35.26
C ALA A 15 21.57 5.81 34.06
N VAL A 16 22.68 5.37 33.46
CA VAL A 16 22.66 4.46 32.29
C VAL A 16 21.92 3.13 32.57
N PRO A 17 22.25 2.35 33.62
CA PRO A 17 21.55 1.10 33.91
C PRO A 17 20.09 1.32 34.33
N LEU A 18 19.79 2.43 35.01
CA LEU A 18 18.42 2.78 35.39
C LEU A 18 17.56 3.10 34.15
N VAL A 19 18.10 3.90 33.22
CA VAL A 19 17.45 4.16 31.93
C VAL A 19 17.29 2.87 31.13
N ALA A 20 18.32 2.02 31.07
CA ALA A 20 18.22 0.73 30.39
C ALA A 20 17.15 -0.19 30.99
N ALA A 21 17.02 -0.22 32.33
CA ALA A 21 16.00 -0.98 33.03
C ALA A 21 14.58 -0.44 32.76
N LEU A 22 14.40 0.89 32.78
CA LEU A 22 13.12 1.53 32.45
C LEU A 22 12.71 1.25 30.99
N VAL A 23 13.64 1.38 30.05
CA VAL A 23 13.40 1.07 28.64
C VAL A 23 13.05 -0.41 28.46
N SER A 24 13.78 -1.31 29.11
CA SER A 24 13.50 -2.75 29.05
C SER A 24 12.13 -3.10 29.62
N SER A 25 11.78 -2.53 30.78
CA SER A 25 10.46 -2.69 31.40
C SER A 25 9.34 -2.20 30.49
N TRP A 26 9.52 -1.02 29.88
CA TRP A 26 8.58 -0.47 28.91
C TRP A 26 8.41 -1.37 27.68
N ILE A 27 9.51 -1.88 27.11
CA ILE A 27 9.46 -2.79 25.96
C ILE A 27 8.71 -4.08 26.32
N ILE A 28 9.02 -4.69 27.47
CA ILE A 28 8.36 -5.91 27.93
C ILE A 28 6.86 -5.68 28.14
N SER A 29 6.49 -4.56 28.79
CA SER A 29 5.09 -4.17 28.97
C SER A 29 4.35 -4.04 27.64
N VAL A 30 4.96 -3.39 26.64
CA VAL A 30 4.39 -3.26 25.29
C VAL A 30 4.23 -4.62 24.60
N ILE A 31 5.22 -5.52 24.72
CA ILE A 31 5.17 -6.87 24.14
C ILE A 31 4.02 -7.67 24.76
N LEU A 32 3.92 -7.69 26.09
CA LEU A 32 2.86 -8.39 26.81
C LEU A 32 1.48 -7.84 26.46
N TYR A 33 1.34 -6.51 26.40
CA TYR A 33 0.11 -5.86 25.95
C TYR A 33 -0.29 -6.28 24.54
N ARG A 34 0.65 -6.25 23.58
CA ARG A 34 0.39 -6.59 22.17
C ARG A 34 0.04 -8.07 21.95
N LEU A 35 0.58 -8.95 22.78
CA LEU A 35 0.36 -10.39 22.71
C LEU A 35 -0.91 -10.84 23.43
N CYS A 36 -1.22 -10.29 24.59
CA CYS A 36 -2.31 -10.77 25.44
C CYS A 36 -3.55 -9.86 25.39
N PHE A 37 -3.38 -8.55 25.60
CA PHE A 37 -4.49 -7.63 25.88
C PHE A 37 -4.98 -6.84 24.66
N HIS A 38 -4.19 -6.79 23.59
CA HIS A 38 -4.57 -6.07 22.37
C HIS A 38 -5.83 -6.68 21.74
N PRO A 39 -6.80 -5.89 21.23
CA PRO A 39 -8.04 -6.43 20.65
C PRO A 39 -7.84 -7.39 19.47
N LEU A 40 -6.66 -7.33 18.83
CA LEU A 40 -6.25 -8.22 17.74
C LEU A 40 -5.42 -9.44 18.21
N SER A 41 -5.25 -9.65 19.52
CA SER A 41 -4.50 -10.80 20.08
C SER A 41 -5.15 -12.14 19.75
N LYS A 42 -6.48 -12.16 19.60
CA LYS A 42 -7.28 -13.33 19.22
C LYS A 42 -6.96 -13.88 17.83
N TYR A 43 -6.35 -13.09 16.95
CA TYR A 43 -6.05 -13.52 15.59
C TYR A 43 -4.68 -14.20 15.52
N PRO A 44 -4.59 -15.37 14.87
CA PRO A 44 -3.33 -16.08 14.70
C PRO A 44 -2.39 -15.30 13.78
N GLY A 45 -1.09 -15.50 13.93
CA GLY A 45 -0.08 -14.89 13.06
C GLY A 45 1.34 -15.16 13.55
N PRO A 46 2.36 -14.82 12.74
CA PRO A 46 3.76 -14.99 13.13
C PRO A 46 4.06 -14.27 14.44
N PHE A 47 4.84 -14.89 15.33
CA PHE A 47 5.18 -14.31 16.64
C PHE A 47 5.71 -12.88 16.53
N TRP A 48 6.71 -12.68 15.66
CA TRP A 48 7.30 -11.36 15.42
C TRP A 48 6.32 -10.34 14.82
N ALA A 49 5.37 -10.78 13.99
CA ALA A 49 4.36 -9.91 13.38
C ALA A 49 3.31 -9.42 14.40
N ARG A 50 3.08 -10.20 15.47
CA ARG A 50 2.20 -9.79 16.58
C ARG A 50 2.86 -8.73 17.47
N ILE A 51 4.19 -8.73 17.55
CA ILE A 51 4.96 -7.82 18.40
C ILE A 51 5.35 -6.53 17.66
N SER A 52 5.79 -6.65 16.41
CA SER A 52 6.35 -5.53 15.64
C SER A 52 5.95 -5.61 14.17
N ALA A 53 5.92 -4.45 13.49
CA ALA A 53 5.75 -4.37 12.04
C ALA A 53 7.02 -4.75 11.27
N PHE A 54 8.13 -5.05 11.96
CA PHE A 54 9.42 -5.36 11.35
C PHE A 54 9.39 -6.50 10.31
N PRO A 55 8.70 -7.64 10.52
CA PRO A 55 8.62 -8.68 9.49
C PRO A 55 7.96 -8.18 8.20
N ALA A 56 6.89 -7.41 8.32
CA ALA A 56 6.21 -6.82 7.17
C ALA A 56 7.12 -5.82 6.43
N TYR A 57 7.90 -5.02 7.16
CA TYR A 57 8.91 -4.14 6.59
C TYR A 57 10.02 -4.91 5.87
N TYR A 58 10.57 -5.96 6.49
CA TYR A 58 11.61 -6.81 5.90
C TYR A 58 11.15 -7.44 4.57
N HIS A 59 9.94 -8.01 4.53
CA HIS A 59 9.38 -8.57 3.31
C HIS A 59 8.99 -7.52 2.26
N THR A 60 8.69 -6.29 2.68
CA THR A 60 8.52 -5.15 1.76
C THR A 60 9.85 -4.78 1.12
N LYS A 61 10.93 -4.68 1.91
CA LYS A 61 12.28 -4.38 1.41
C LYS A 61 12.79 -5.47 0.46
N LYS A 62 12.45 -6.74 0.70
CA LYS A 62 12.78 -7.87 -0.18
C LYS A 62 11.82 -8.00 -1.39
N GLN A 63 10.85 -7.09 -1.55
CA GLN A 63 9.86 -7.08 -2.64
C GLN A 63 9.00 -8.36 -2.73
N ASN A 64 8.95 -9.17 -1.67
CA ASN A 64 8.25 -10.47 -1.66
C ASN A 64 7.09 -10.51 -0.66
N ARG A 65 6.58 -9.35 -0.24
CA ARG A 65 5.47 -9.25 0.73
C ARG A 65 4.20 -9.99 0.31
N HIS A 66 3.87 -10.00 -0.97
CA HIS A 66 2.70 -10.71 -1.50
C HIS A 66 2.85 -12.23 -1.36
N ILE A 67 4.04 -12.78 -1.65
CA ILE A 67 4.37 -14.20 -1.43
C ILE A 67 4.30 -14.54 0.07
N TRP A 68 4.86 -13.68 0.91
CA TRP A 68 4.79 -13.87 2.36
C TRP A 68 3.35 -13.91 2.86
N PHE A 69 2.48 -13.00 2.43
CA PHE A 69 1.05 -13.04 2.77
C PHE A 69 0.37 -14.31 2.29
N TRP A 70 0.66 -14.78 1.08
CA TRP A 70 0.14 -16.05 0.59
C TRP A 70 0.58 -17.23 1.46
N GLN A 71 1.86 -17.32 1.83
CA GLN A 71 2.38 -18.37 2.73
C GLN A 71 1.71 -18.33 4.12
N LEU A 72 1.52 -17.13 4.67
CA LEU A 72 0.82 -16.95 5.95
C LEU A 72 -0.63 -17.38 5.86
N GLN A 73 -1.30 -17.08 4.74
CA GLN A 73 -2.66 -17.54 4.50
C GLN A 73 -2.75 -19.06 4.45
N GLN A 74 -1.80 -19.74 3.80
CA GLN A 74 -1.75 -21.21 3.80
C GLN A 74 -1.59 -21.78 5.22
N LYS A 75 -0.82 -21.10 6.09
CA LYS A 75 -0.51 -21.59 7.44
C LYS A 75 -1.58 -21.25 8.49
N TYR A 76 -2.14 -20.05 8.45
CA TYR A 76 -3.03 -19.52 9.50
C TYR A 76 -4.49 -19.39 9.03
N GLY A 77 -4.76 -19.68 7.75
CA GLY A 77 -6.08 -19.62 7.16
C GLY A 77 -6.43 -18.22 6.63
N PRO A 78 -7.73 -17.96 6.38
CA PRO A 78 -8.18 -16.76 5.65
C PRO A 78 -8.13 -15.47 6.46
N THR A 79 -7.84 -15.51 7.77
CA THR A 79 -7.75 -14.31 8.60
C THR A 79 -6.59 -14.43 9.59
N PHE A 80 -5.60 -13.57 9.45
CA PHE A 80 -4.38 -13.61 10.25
C PHE A 80 -3.76 -12.22 10.45
N ARG A 81 -2.99 -12.09 11.51
CA ARG A 81 -2.33 -10.84 11.92
C ARG A 81 -0.98 -10.68 11.21
N ILE A 82 -0.75 -9.50 10.60
CA ILE A 82 0.47 -9.18 9.83
C ILE A 82 1.34 -8.11 10.50
N THR A 83 0.73 -7.26 11.33
CA THR A 83 1.41 -6.28 12.19
C THR A 83 0.64 -6.19 13.52
N PRO A 84 1.16 -5.50 14.54
CA PRO A 84 0.45 -5.39 15.81
C PRO A 84 -0.95 -4.76 15.67
N ASP A 85 -1.11 -3.85 14.73
CA ASP A 85 -2.30 -3.04 14.50
C ASP A 85 -3.10 -3.44 13.24
N SER A 86 -2.64 -4.43 12.46
CA SER A 86 -3.28 -4.82 11.21
C SER A 86 -3.52 -6.33 11.09
N VAL A 87 -4.70 -6.67 10.59
CA VAL A 87 -5.13 -8.04 10.26
C VAL A 87 -5.46 -8.11 8.77
N LEU A 88 -5.04 -9.19 8.13
CA LEU A 88 -5.40 -9.51 6.76
C LEU A 88 -6.64 -10.41 6.80
N ILE A 89 -7.65 -10.04 6.01
CA ILE A 89 -8.91 -10.78 5.89
C ILE A 89 -9.08 -11.12 4.41
N ASN A 90 -9.00 -12.40 4.07
CA ASN A 90 -9.24 -12.93 2.74
C ASN A 90 -10.50 -13.82 2.74
N THR A 91 -11.66 -13.19 2.89
CA THR A 91 -12.96 -13.87 2.82
C THR A 91 -13.94 -13.05 1.97
N PRO A 92 -14.86 -13.69 1.22
CA PRO A 92 -15.89 -12.97 0.45
C PRO A 92 -16.77 -12.09 1.34
N THR A 93 -17.10 -12.57 2.53
CA THR A 93 -17.86 -11.81 3.54
C THR A 93 -17.08 -10.61 4.04
N GLY A 94 -15.78 -10.77 4.31
CA GLY A 94 -14.90 -9.67 4.70
C GLY A 94 -14.81 -8.58 3.63
N LEU A 95 -14.66 -8.97 2.37
CA LEU A 95 -14.67 -8.04 1.24
C LEU A 95 -15.97 -7.23 1.20
N LYS A 96 -17.13 -7.89 1.26
CA LYS A 96 -18.44 -7.22 1.27
C LYS A 96 -18.60 -6.31 2.48
N THR A 97 -18.23 -6.76 3.68
CA THR A 97 -18.40 -5.99 4.92
C THR A 97 -17.49 -4.76 4.98
N ILE A 98 -16.23 -4.87 4.52
CA ILE A 98 -15.26 -3.77 4.58
C ILE A 98 -15.51 -2.74 3.47
N PHE A 99 -15.80 -3.20 2.25
CA PHE A 99 -15.94 -2.31 1.08
C PHE A 99 -17.36 -1.83 0.83
N ASN A 100 -18.34 -2.18 1.69
CA ASN A 100 -19.68 -1.60 1.63
C ASN A 100 -19.64 -0.10 1.95
N ASN A 101 -20.37 0.71 1.18
CA ASN A 101 -20.52 2.15 1.39
C ASN A 101 -20.99 2.53 2.82
N LYS A 102 -21.79 1.66 3.45
CA LYS A 102 -22.29 1.86 4.83
C LYS A 102 -21.37 1.31 5.92
N ALA A 103 -20.25 0.69 5.57
CA ALA A 103 -19.34 0.08 6.54
C ALA A 103 -18.71 1.13 7.47
N ASN A 104 -18.58 0.83 8.76
CA ASN A 104 -17.92 1.70 9.73
C ASN A 104 -16.38 1.59 9.68
N VAL A 105 -15.82 1.69 8.47
CA VAL A 105 -14.37 1.68 8.23
C VAL A 105 -13.99 2.90 7.39
N LYS A 106 -12.73 3.32 7.51
CA LYS A 106 -12.10 4.35 6.68
C LYS A 106 -10.77 3.83 6.15
N LYS A 107 -10.27 4.45 5.07
CA LYS A 107 -8.90 4.21 4.61
C LYS A 107 -7.91 4.51 5.74
N ALA A 108 -6.84 3.73 5.81
CA ALA A 108 -5.85 3.89 6.86
C ALA A 108 -5.05 5.19 6.71
N GLU A 109 -4.45 5.65 7.80
CA GLU A 109 -3.73 6.93 7.85
C GLU A 109 -2.51 6.96 6.92
N TYR A 110 -1.94 5.81 6.53
CA TYR A 110 -0.83 5.73 5.58
C TYR A 110 -1.18 6.34 4.21
N TYR A 111 -2.46 6.47 3.84
CA TYR A 111 -2.86 7.13 2.61
C TYR A 111 -2.47 8.63 2.57
N LYS A 112 -2.20 9.25 3.73
CA LYS A 112 -1.68 10.63 3.84
C LYS A 112 -0.22 10.77 3.39
N ALA A 113 0.50 9.67 3.20
CA ALA A 113 1.89 9.71 2.74
C ALA A 113 2.02 9.93 1.21
N TYR A 114 0.94 9.74 0.45
CA TYR A 114 0.96 9.80 -1.01
C TYR A 114 0.75 11.16 -1.68
N PRO A 115 -0.04 12.12 -1.14
CA PRO A 115 -0.18 13.43 -1.76
C PRO A 115 1.19 14.10 -1.93
N ARG A 116 1.45 14.68 -3.10
CA ARG A 116 2.67 15.48 -3.35
C ARG A 116 2.76 16.71 -2.43
N ASN A 117 1.61 17.28 -2.07
CA ASN A 117 1.49 18.36 -1.10
C ASN A 117 0.16 18.25 -0.33
N ILE A 118 0.01 19.02 0.74
CA ILE A 118 -1.16 19.00 1.64
C ILE A 118 -2.48 19.35 0.90
N HIS A 119 -2.38 20.08 -0.21
CA HIS A 119 -3.53 20.56 -0.98
C HIS A 119 -3.93 19.63 -2.15
N ALA A 120 -3.05 18.73 -2.58
CA ALA A 120 -3.26 17.79 -3.70
C ALA A 120 -3.97 16.50 -3.26
N VAL A 121 -5.13 16.67 -2.61
CA VAL A 121 -5.96 15.55 -2.17
C VAL A 121 -6.79 15.03 -3.36
N THR A 122 -6.53 13.79 -3.77
CA THR A 122 -7.19 13.08 -4.87
C THR A 122 -8.23 12.09 -4.35
N THR A 123 -9.10 11.58 -5.22
CA THR A 123 -10.06 10.51 -4.86
C THR A 123 -9.33 9.28 -4.29
N TRP A 124 -8.10 9.01 -4.72
CA TRP A 124 -7.34 7.86 -4.28
C TRP A 124 -6.79 8.00 -2.85
N ASN A 125 -6.21 9.16 -2.49
CA ASN A 125 -5.58 9.37 -1.18
C ASN A 125 -6.54 9.92 -0.10
N THR A 126 -7.74 10.38 -0.46
CA THR A 126 -8.70 10.95 0.50
C THR A 126 -9.17 9.89 1.50
N ILE A 127 -8.96 10.12 2.80
CA ILE A 127 -9.45 9.28 3.90
C ILE A 127 -10.88 9.66 4.32
N ASN A 128 -11.21 10.96 4.27
CA ASN A 128 -12.53 11.45 4.67
C ASN A 128 -13.60 11.07 3.63
N LYS A 129 -14.63 10.34 4.08
CA LYS A 129 -15.72 9.85 3.23
C LYS A 129 -16.50 10.97 2.52
N THR A 130 -16.73 12.10 3.17
CA THR A 130 -17.52 13.19 2.58
C THR A 130 -16.77 13.87 1.45
N VAL A 131 -15.48 14.18 1.67
CA VAL A 131 -14.58 14.74 0.66
C VAL A 131 -14.40 13.75 -0.50
N HIS A 132 -14.23 12.47 -0.19
CA HIS A 132 -14.13 11.41 -1.18
C HIS A 132 -15.40 11.33 -2.05
N ALA A 133 -16.58 11.33 -1.42
CA ALA A 133 -17.86 11.28 -2.13
C ALA A 133 -18.05 12.47 -3.07
N ARG A 134 -17.72 13.69 -2.63
CA ARG A 134 -17.78 14.90 -3.47
C ARG A 134 -16.87 14.78 -4.70
N LYS A 135 -15.60 14.39 -4.52
CA LYS A 135 -14.64 14.22 -5.62
C LYS A 135 -15.03 13.08 -6.56
N ARG A 136 -15.49 11.95 -6.01
CA ARG A 136 -15.94 10.81 -6.79
C ARG A 136 -17.16 11.15 -7.64
N ARG A 137 -18.08 11.97 -7.16
CA ARG A 137 -19.24 12.43 -7.95
C ARG A 137 -18.82 13.14 -9.23
N VAL A 138 -17.84 14.04 -9.16
CA VAL A 138 -17.31 14.75 -10.35
C VAL A 138 -16.63 13.76 -11.30
N MET A 139 -15.79 12.88 -10.75
CA MET A 139 -15.06 11.86 -11.52
C MET A 139 -16.00 10.87 -12.23
N ASN A 140 -17.14 10.52 -11.64
CA ASN A 140 -18.09 9.58 -12.25
C ASN A 140 -18.64 10.08 -13.61
N ASN A 141 -18.66 11.39 -13.87
CA ASN A 141 -19.10 11.91 -15.17
C ASN A 141 -18.20 11.45 -16.32
N ALA A 142 -16.88 11.37 -16.08
CA ALA A 142 -15.90 10.88 -17.04
C ALA A 142 -16.04 9.36 -17.30
N PHE A 143 -16.68 8.63 -16.38
CA PHE A 143 -16.96 7.19 -16.51
C PHE A 143 -18.42 6.90 -16.86
N SER A 144 -19.17 7.90 -17.35
CA SER A 144 -20.52 7.68 -17.85
C SER A 144 -20.48 6.96 -19.19
N ASP A 145 -21.52 6.20 -19.53
CA ASP A 145 -21.62 5.47 -20.81
C ASP A 145 -21.40 6.40 -22.01
N LYS A 146 -21.93 7.63 -21.95
CA LYS A 146 -21.74 8.63 -23.00
C LYS A 146 -20.27 9.03 -23.14
N ALA A 147 -19.59 9.31 -22.03
CA ALA A 147 -18.17 9.68 -22.03
C ALA A 147 -17.30 8.51 -22.52
N MET A 148 -17.57 7.30 -22.04
CA MET A 148 -16.87 6.09 -22.48
C MET A 148 -17.00 5.86 -24.00
N ARG A 149 -18.21 6.02 -24.56
CA ARG A 149 -18.43 5.93 -26.01
C ARG A 149 -17.73 7.03 -26.79
N SER A 150 -17.65 8.24 -26.27
CA SER A 150 -16.88 9.31 -26.93
C SER A 150 -15.37 9.07 -26.89
N CYS A 151 -14.88 8.26 -25.94
CA CYS A 151 -13.47 7.90 -25.82
C CYS A 151 -13.06 6.75 -26.77
N GLU A 152 -14.01 5.92 -27.21
CA GLU A 152 -13.75 4.74 -28.03
C GLU A 152 -12.96 5.04 -29.32
N PRO A 153 -13.27 6.07 -30.12
CA PRO A 153 -12.51 6.38 -31.34
C PRO A 153 -11.04 6.69 -31.06
N PHE A 154 -10.74 7.44 -29.99
CA PHE A 154 -9.37 7.77 -29.61
C PHE A 154 -8.57 6.52 -29.21
N ILE A 155 -9.21 5.59 -28.52
CA ILE A 155 -8.58 4.31 -28.16
C ILE A 155 -8.30 3.50 -29.42
N GLN A 156 -9.24 3.43 -30.37
CA GLN A 156 -9.06 2.71 -31.63
C GLN A 156 -7.93 3.30 -32.47
N GLU A 157 -7.88 4.63 -32.62
CA GLU A 157 -6.81 5.32 -33.36
C GLU A 157 -5.41 5.02 -32.80
N ASN A 158 -5.27 5.04 -31.47
CA ASN A 158 -4.00 4.66 -30.82
C ASN A 158 -3.64 3.19 -31.03
N ILE A 159 -4.62 2.29 -31.02
CA ILE A 159 -4.40 0.86 -31.30
C ILE A 159 -3.97 0.64 -32.75
N ASP A 160 -4.63 1.30 -33.70
CA ASP A 160 -4.30 1.22 -35.12
C ASP A 160 -2.89 1.74 -35.36
N ARG A 161 -2.54 2.91 -34.79
CA ARG A 161 -1.19 3.46 -34.86
C ARG A 161 -0.16 2.54 -34.22
N TRP A 162 -0.51 1.90 -33.11
CA TRP A 162 0.37 0.93 -32.46
C TRP A 162 0.61 -0.30 -33.33
N PHE A 163 -0.40 -0.82 -34.03
CA PHE A 163 -0.21 -1.90 -35.01
C PHE A 163 0.69 -1.49 -36.16
N GLU A 164 0.54 -0.28 -36.69
CA GLU A 164 1.44 0.25 -37.72
C GLU A 164 2.89 0.25 -37.24
N LEU A 165 3.15 0.81 -36.06
CA LEU A 165 4.50 0.89 -35.48
C LEU A 165 5.10 -0.49 -35.21
N VAL A 166 4.30 -1.43 -34.71
CA VAL A 166 4.76 -2.81 -34.48
C VAL A 166 5.08 -3.48 -35.82
N ASN A 167 4.27 -3.28 -36.86
CA ASN A 167 4.52 -3.82 -38.19
C ASN A 167 5.76 -3.19 -38.85
N GLU A 168 6.00 -1.90 -38.65
CA GLU A 168 7.21 -1.20 -39.10
C GLU A 168 8.47 -1.81 -38.45
N GLU A 169 8.43 -2.10 -37.15
CA GLU A 169 9.55 -2.69 -36.40
C GLU A 169 9.84 -4.15 -36.84
N ILE A 170 8.78 -4.94 -37.09
CA ILE A 170 8.89 -6.32 -37.57
C ILE A 170 9.45 -6.38 -39.01
N GLY A 171 9.17 -5.37 -39.82
CA GLY A 171 9.56 -5.32 -41.22
C GLY A 171 8.73 -6.26 -42.10
N LYS A 172 9.23 -6.55 -43.32
CA LYS A 172 8.51 -7.33 -44.35
C LYS A 172 8.78 -8.84 -44.30
N THR A 173 9.45 -9.35 -43.27
CA THR A 173 9.77 -10.78 -43.16
C THR A 173 8.58 -11.57 -42.59
N GLN A 174 8.47 -12.85 -42.94
CA GLN A 174 7.40 -13.72 -42.40
C GLN A 174 7.53 -13.96 -40.88
N TRP A 175 8.73 -13.78 -40.33
CA TRP A 175 9.03 -13.92 -38.90
C TRP A 175 9.94 -12.78 -38.48
N SER A 176 9.63 -12.16 -37.33
CA SER A 176 10.45 -11.14 -36.68
C SER A 176 11.30 -11.76 -35.57
N ASP A 177 12.30 -11.01 -35.11
CA ASP A 177 12.89 -11.26 -33.81
C ASP A 177 11.86 -11.04 -32.68
N SER A 178 12.13 -11.60 -31.51
CA SER A 178 11.24 -11.47 -30.35
C SER A 178 11.15 -10.01 -29.89
N LEU A 179 9.94 -9.46 -29.85
CA LEU A 179 9.67 -8.13 -29.30
C LEU A 179 9.27 -8.20 -27.82
N ASN A 180 9.75 -7.24 -27.02
CA ASN A 180 9.32 -7.09 -25.65
C ASN A 180 7.96 -6.40 -25.56
N MET A 181 6.89 -7.20 -25.56
CA MET A 181 5.52 -6.69 -25.55
C MET A 181 5.14 -5.94 -24.27
N ALA A 182 5.87 -6.09 -23.16
CA ALA A 182 5.62 -5.30 -21.96
C ALA A 182 5.90 -3.81 -22.25
N ARG A 183 7.04 -3.52 -22.88
CA ARG A 183 7.40 -2.15 -23.27
C ARG A 183 6.45 -1.58 -24.32
N TRP A 184 6.09 -2.36 -25.33
CA TRP A 184 5.15 -1.93 -26.37
C TRP A 184 3.75 -1.65 -25.81
N SER A 185 3.29 -2.45 -24.85
CA SER A 185 2.01 -2.21 -24.17
C SER A 185 2.07 -0.96 -23.28
N ASP A 186 3.21 -0.71 -22.61
CA ASP A 186 3.40 0.51 -21.81
C ASP A 186 3.29 1.77 -22.68
N HIS A 187 3.85 1.75 -23.89
CA HIS A 187 3.73 2.86 -24.86
C HIS A 187 2.27 3.07 -25.27
N LEU A 188 1.56 2.01 -25.68
CA LEU A 188 0.14 2.10 -26.05
C LEU A 188 -0.73 2.68 -24.93
N VAL A 189 -0.54 2.19 -23.70
CA VAL A 189 -1.31 2.69 -22.54
C VAL A 189 -0.98 4.15 -22.24
N PHE A 190 0.27 4.56 -22.42
CA PHE A 190 0.68 5.95 -22.22
C PHE A 190 0.01 6.89 -23.23
N ASP A 191 0.02 6.53 -24.51
CA ASP A 191 -0.56 7.34 -25.58
C ASP A 191 -2.08 7.44 -25.43
N ILE A 192 -2.77 6.31 -25.18
CA ILE A 192 -4.21 6.30 -24.87
C ILE A 192 -4.52 7.20 -23.68
N LEU A 193 -3.77 7.10 -22.58
CA LEU A 193 -4.02 7.94 -21.40
C LEU A 193 -3.75 9.43 -21.66
N GLY A 194 -2.76 9.73 -22.52
CA GLY A 194 -2.47 11.08 -23.00
C GLY A 194 -3.70 11.68 -23.68
N ASP A 195 -4.17 11.02 -24.72
CA ASP A 195 -5.31 11.49 -25.52
C ASP A 195 -6.58 11.62 -24.68
N LEU A 196 -6.85 10.64 -23.81
CA LEU A 196 -8.03 10.66 -22.94
C LEU A 196 -8.00 11.79 -21.90
N CYS A 197 -6.81 12.16 -21.43
CA CYS A 197 -6.66 13.18 -20.39
C CYS A 197 -6.54 14.61 -20.95
N PHE A 198 -5.95 14.76 -22.15
CA PHE A 198 -5.66 16.06 -22.76
C PHE A 198 -6.52 16.37 -24.00
N GLY A 199 -7.25 15.38 -24.51
CA GLY A 199 -8.13 15.52 -25.68
C GLY A 199 -7.38 15.72 -27.00
N LYS A 200 -6.09 15.36 -27.03
CA LYS A 200 -5.13 15.50 -28.12
C LYS A 200 -3.94 14.58 -27.89
#